data_AF-A0A329R5A5-F1
#
_entry.id   AF-A0A329R5A5-F1
#
_cell.length_a   1.000
_cell.length_b   1.000
_cell.length_c   1.000
_cell.angle_alpha   90.00
_cell.angle_beta   90.00
_cell.angle_gamma   90.00
#
_symmetry.space_group_name_H-M   'P 1'
#
loop_
_entity.id
_entity.type
_entity.pdbx_description
1 polymer ?
#
loop_
_entity_poly.entity_id
_entity_poly.type
_entity_poly.pdbx_seq_one_letter_code
_entity_poly.pdbx_strand_id
1 'polypeptide(L)' 'MSEVKIGINGFGRIGRLVARAAIENPKTKVVAINDPFM' A
#
# COMPACT_ATOMS: atom_id res chain seq x y z
N MET A 1 14.26 10.95 -7.24
CA MET A 1 14.31 9.48 -7.30
C MET A 1 12.96 9.00 -7.79
N SER A 2 12.92 8.02 -8.69
CA SER A 2 11.65 7.46 -9.20
C SER A 2 10.89 6.76 -8.08
N GLU A 3 9.58 7.05 -7.99
CA GLU A 3 8.65 6.46 -7.05
C GLU A 3 8.49 4.95 -7.29
N VAL A 4 8.61 4.14 -6.24
CA VAL A 4 8.40 2.69 -6.29
C VAL A 4 6.92 2.39 -6.18
N LYS A 5 6.35 1.79 -7.22
CA LYS A 5 4.94 1.38 -7.25
C LYS A 5 4.77 0.05 -6.51
N ILE A 6 3.86 0.00 -5.55
CA ILE A 6 3.57 -1.18 -4.74
C ILE A 6 2.08 -1.54 -4.80
N GLY A 7 1.79 -2.84 -4.75
CA GLY A 7 0.43 -3.37 -4.58
C GLY A 7 0.28 -4.04 -3.22
N ILE A 8 -0.94 -4.05 -2.66
CA ILE A 8 -1.26 -4.73 -1.40
C ILE A 8 -2.28 -5.84 -1.67
N ASN A 9 -1.95 -7.08 -1.31
CA ASN A 9 -2.87 -8.22 -1.38
C ASN A 9 -3.23 -8.66 0.05
N GLY A 10 -4.48 -8.42 0.44
CA GLY A 10 -4.97 -8.51 1.82
C GLY A 10 -4.85 -7.17 2.56
N PHE A 11 -5.98 -6.49 2.75
CA PHE A 11 -6.09 -5.17 3.38
C PHE A 11 -6.64 -5.22 4.81
N GLY A 12 -6.26 -6.28 5.53
CA GLY A 12 -6.47 -6.42 6.97
C GLY A 12 -5.63 -5.43 7.80
N ARG A 13 -5.33 -5.80 9.05
CA ARG A 13 -4.58 -4.91 9.98
C ARG A 13 -3.24 -4.43 9.39
N ILE A 14 -2.44 -5.35 8.84
CA ILE A 14 -1.12 -5.02 8.29
C ILE A 14 -1.24 -4.26 6.96
N GLY A 15 -2.11 -4.67 6.05
CA GLY A 15 -2.31 -3.96 4.77
C GLY A 15 -2.65 -2.49 4.97
N ARG A 16 -3.51 -2.16 5.96
CA ARG A 16 -3.83 -0.78 6.32
C ARG A 16 -2.64 0.00 6.89
N LEU A 17 -1.81 -0.63 7.73
CA LEU A 17 -0.61 0.01 8.28
C LEU A 17 0.44 0.26 7.19
N VAL A 18 0.61 -0.69 6.27
CA VAL A 18 1.50 -0.53 5.11
C VAL A 18 1.03 0.63 4.22
N ALA A 19 -0.27 0.73 3.92
CA ALA A 19 -0.79 1.86 3.14
C ALA A 19 -0.58 3.20 3.84
N ARG A 20 -0.76 3.28 5.17
CA ARG A 20 -0.47 4.50 5.95
C ARG A 20 1.00 4.91 5.86
N ALA A 21 1.91 3.96 6.09
CA ALA A 21 3.34 4.22 6.00
C ALA A 21 3.78 4.62 4.57
N ALA A 22 3.14 4.04 3.55
CA ALA A 22 3.41 4.37 2.16
C ALA A 22 2.97 5.80 1.80
N ILE A 23 1.88 6.31 2.37
CA ILE A 23 1.41 7.70 2.18
C ILE A 23 2.44 8.70 2.73
N GLU A 24 3.09 8.38 3.84
CA GLU A 24 4.10 9.24 4.47
C GLU A 24 5.49 9.11 3.80
N ASN A 25 5.68 8.12 2.92
CA ASN A 25 6.96 7.86 2.27
C ASN A 25 6.93 8.30 0.79
N PRO A 26 7.57 9.44 0.43
CA PRO A 26 7.57 9.96 -0.94
C PRO A 26 8.31 9.07 -1.95
N LYS A 27 8.99 8.01 -1.49
CA LYS A 27 9.64 7.02 -2.36
C LYS A 27 8.70 5.92 -2.81
N THR A 28 7.49 5.82 -2.27
CA THR A 28 6.57 4.71 -2.54
C THR A 28 5.19 5.21 -2.94
N LYS A 29 4.49 4.45 -3.78
CA LYS A 29 3.08 4.67 -4.10
C LYS A 29 2.30 3.37 -4.19
N VAL A 30 1.26 3.28 -3.39
CA VAL A 30 0.28 2.20 -3.49
C VAL A 30 -0.55 2.41 -4.76
N VAL A 31 -0.48 1.48 -5.70
CA VAL A 31 -1.19 1.56 -6.99
C VAL A 31 -2.37 0.61 -7.10
N ALA A 32 -2.44 -0.41 -6.25
CA ALA A 32 -3.53 -1.38 -6.24
C ALA A 32 -3.69 -2.00 -4.85
N ILE A 33 -4.93 -2.33 -4.51
CA ILE A 33 -5.28 -3.13 -3.34
C ILE A 33 -6.21 -4.24 -3.83
N ASN A 34 -5.91 -5.49 -3.48
CA ASN A 34 -6.78 -6.64 -3.69
C ASN A 34 -7.17 -7.22 -2.34
N ASP A 35 -8.45 -7.18 -2.00
CA ASP A 35 -9.00 -7.83 -0.82
C ASP A 35 -10.45 -8.27 -1.13
N PRO A 36 -10.72 -9.58 -1.25
CA PRO A 36 -12.04 -10.10 -1.61
C PRO A 36 -13.07 -10.04 -0.46
N PHE A 37 -12.66 -9.67 0.76
CA PHE A 37 -13.51 -9.64 1.95
C PHE A 37 -13.55 -8.26 2.62
N MET A 38 -13.15 -7.23 1.88
CA MET A 38 -13.14 -5.83 2.31
C MET A 38 -14.52 -5.20 2.35
#